data_AF-K0KDC0-F1
#
_entry.id   AF-K0KDC0-F1
#
_cell.length_a   1.000
_cell.length_b   1.000
_cell.length_c   1.000
_cell.angle_alpha   90.00
_cell.angle_beta   90.00
_cell.angle_gamma   90.00
#
_symmetry.space_group_name_H-M   'P 1'
#
loop_
_entity.id
_entity.type
_entity.pdbx_description
1 polymer ?
#
loop_
_entity_poly.entity_id
_entity_poly.type
_entity_poly.pdbx_seq_one_letter_code
_entity_poly.pdbx_strand_id
1 'polypeptide(L)'
;MSGANKRAEQRYANLVNSIDMVTEQFEPLDKLIARMRDNPAPPGSWRVTPPEDLMKLLDQVKRNLTALKDKAVQYETELMTREWKV
;
A
#
# COMPACT_ATOMS: atom_id res chain seq x y z
N MET A 1 -25.18 4.00 20.04
CA MET A 1 -24.28 3.32 19.07
C MET A 1 -23.74 2.07 19.74
N SER A 2 -23.97 0.90 19.16
CA SER A 2 -23.52 -0.39 19.73
C SER A 2 -21.98 -0.44 19.77
N GLY A 3 -21.40 -1.23 20.68
CA GLY A 3 -19.94 -1.41 20.76
C GLY A 3 -19.32 -2.03 19.48
N ALA A 4 -20.14 -2.64 18.61
CA ALA A 4 -19.70 -3.19 17.33
C ALA A 4 -19.39 -2.08 16.31
N ASN A 5 -20.20 -1.01 16.24
CA ASN A 5 -19.97 0.11 15.32
C ASN A 5 -18.66 0.85 15.65
N LYS A 6 -18.42 1.13 16.94
CA LYS A 6 -17.15 1.76 17.38
C LYS A 6 -15.92 0.92 17.02
N ARG A 7 -16.02 -0.41 17.10
CA ARG A 7 -14.92 -1.31 16.75
C ARG A 7 -14.70 -1.36 15.23
N ALA A 8 -15.76 -1.27 14.44
CA ALA A 8 -15.67 -1.20 12.98
C ALA A 8 -15.03 0.13 12.53
N GLU A 9 -15.45 1.26 13.09
CA GLU A 9 -14.86 2.58 12.87
C GLU A 9 -13.36 2.59 13.21
N GLN A 10 -12.98 2.07 14.38
CA GLN A 10 -11.56 1.98 14.77
C GLN A 10 -10.74 1.11 13.82
N ARG A 11 -11.29 -0.02 13.35
CA ARG A 11 -10.60 -0.90 12.39
C ARG A 11 -10.42 -0.22 11.04
N TYR A 12 -11.42 0.54 10.59
CA TYR A 12 -11.34 1.31 9.36
C TYR A 12 -10.28 2.41 9.47
N ALA A 13 -10.30 3.19 10.55
CA ALA A 13 -9.27 4.21 10.80
C ALA A 13 -7.85 3.61 10.81
N ASN A 14 -7.68 2.44 11.44
CA ASN A 14 -6.39 1.74 11.43
C ASN A 14 -5.98 1.26 10.03
N LEU A 15 -6.93 0.82 9.21
CA LEU A 15 -6.67 0.43 7.82
C LEU A 15 -6.19 1.62 7.00
N VAL A 16 -6.91 2.75 7.06
CA VAL A 16 -6.55 3.99 6.35
C VAL A 16 -5.16 4.47 6.77
N ASN A 17 -4.89 4.55 8.07
CA ASN A 17 -3.59 4.95 8.59
C ASN A 17 -2.45 4.03 8.11
N SER A 18 -2.71 2.72 8.02
CA SER A 18 -1.72 1.75 7.52
C SER A 18 -1.45 1.94 6.02
N ILE A 19 -2.48 2.22 5.22
CA ILE A 19 -2.35 2.53 3.80
C ILE A 19 -1.53 3.81 3.59
N ASP A 20 -1.81 4.86 4.35
CA ASP A 20 -1.08 6.12 4.24
C ASP A 20 0.39 5.95 4.66
N MET A 21 0.67 5.24 5.77
CA MET A 21 2.04 4.94 6.20
C MET A 21 2.86 4.20 5.13
N VAL A 22 2.25 3.24 4.42
CA VAL A 22 2.92 2.54 3.31
C VAL A 22 3.11 3.46 2.11
N THR A 23 2.12 4.30 1.81
CA THR A 23 2.17 5.26 0.68
C THR A 23 3.31 6.27 0.86
N GLU A 24 3.55 6.73 2.08
CA GLU A 24 4.67 7.62 2.41
C GLU A 24 6.05 7.03 2.07
N GLN A 25 6.18 5.70 2.05
CA GLN A 25 7.44 5.03 1.70
C GLN A 25 7.71 4.99 0.19
N PHE A 26 6.70 5.24 -0.66
CA PHE A 26 6.86 5.12 -2.11
C PHE A 26 7.83 6.15 -2.70
N GLU A 27 7.75 7.41 -2.29
CA GLU A 27 8.66 8.44 -2.80
C GLU A 27 10.13 8.18 -2.41
N PRO A 28 10.46 7.84 -1.14
CA PRO A 28 11.80 7.40 -0.78
C PRO A 28 12.28 6.19 -1.58
N LEU A 29 11.41 5.20 -1.81
CA LEU A 29 11.75 4.00 -2.58
C LEU A 29 11.99 4.31 -4.06
N ASP A 30 11.18 5.17 -4.68
CA ASP A 30 11.39 5.65 -6.05
C ASP A 30 12.79 6.29 -6.19
N LYS A 31 13.13 7.21 -5.27
CA LYS A 31 14.42 7.89 -5.28
C LYS A 31 15.58 6.93 -5.03
N LEU A 32 15.39 5.93 -4.18
CA LEU A 32 16.41 4.91 -3.91
C LEU A 32 16.66 4.05 -5.15
N ILE A 33 15.60 3.48 -5.75
CA ILE A 33 15.69 2.62 -6.92
C ILE A 33 16.29 3.39 -8.11
N ALA A 34 15.87 4.64 -8.33
CA ALA A 34 16.39 5.48 -9.41
C ALA A 34 17.91 5.77 -9.29
N ARG A 35 18.48 5.69 -8.08
CA ARG A 35 19.92 5.86 -7.83
C ARG A 35 20.71 4.55 -7.89
N MET A 36 20.03 3.40 -7.90
CA MET A 36 20.70 2.11 -7.99
C MET A 36 21.34 1.97 -9.37
N ARG A 37 22.61 1.57 -9.38
CA ARG A 37 23.28 1.15 -10.61
C ARG A 37 23.01 -0.31 -10.84
N ASP A 38 22.85 -0.68 -12.09
CA ASP A 38 22.88 -2.09 -12.45
C ASP A 38 24.29 -2.64 -12.14
N ASN A 39 24.34 -3.66 -11.31
CA ASN A 39 25.59 -4.30 -10.89
C ASN A 39 25.39 -5.81 -10.90
N PRO A 40 25.53 -6.45 -12.08
CA PRO A 40 25.31 -7.88 -12.20
C PRO A 40 26.34 -8.64 -11.34
N ALA A 41 25.85 -9.33 -10.31
CA ALA A 41 26.69 -10.12 -9.44
C ALA A 41 27.22 -11.38 -10.18
N PRO A 42 28.46 -11.83 -9.87
CA PRO A 42 29.05 -13.01 -10.48
C PRO A 42 28.17 -14.27 -10.33
N PRO A 43 28.29 -15.27 -11.23
CA PRO A 43 27.62 -16.56 -11.06
C PRO A 43 27.94 -17.19 -9.69
N GLY A 44 26.90 -17.66 -8.99
CA GLY A 44 27.03 -18.24 -7.64
C GLY A 44 26.99 -17.25 -6.48
N SER A 45 26.92 -15.93 -6.75
CA SER A 45 26.74 -14.90 -5.73
C SER A 45 25.25 -14.52 -5.56
N TRP A 46 24.89 -13.99 -4.39
CA TRP A 46 23.56 -13.41 -4.16
C TRP A 46 23.32 -12.27 -5.15
N ARG A 47 22.27 -12.38 -5.97
CA ARG A 47 21.87 -11.36 -6.94
C ARG A 47 20.83 -10.45 -6.32
N VAL A 48 21.09 -9.16 -6.32
CA VAL A 48 20.05 -8.15 -6.03
C VAL A 48 19.20 -8.02 -7.30
N THR A 49 17.88 -7.94 -7.14
CA THR A 49 16.94 -7.69 -8.24
C THR A 49 17.35 -6.40 -8.98
N PRO A 50 17.41 -6.40 -10.32
CA PRO A 50 17.77 -5.22 -11.09
C PRO A 50 16.86 -4.01 -10.78
N PRO A 51 17.37 -2.78 -10.88
CA PRO A 51 16.58 -1.57 -10.61
C PRO A 51 15.30 -1.49 -11.45
N GLU A 52 15.36 -1.92 -12.71
CA GLU A 52 14.20 -1.97 -13.62
C GLU A 52 13.07 -2.88 -13.12
N ASP A 53 13.42 -4.04 -12.56
CA ASP A 53 12.45 -5.00 -12.06
C ASP A 53 11.91 -4.55 -10.69
N LEU A 54 12.74 -3.92 -9.86
CA LEU A 54 12.30 -3.25 -8.65
C LEU A 54 11.30 -2.11 -8.95
N MET A 55 11.54 -1.33 -10.02
CA MET A 55 10.62 -0.28 -10.44
C MET A 55 9.27 -0.86 -10.89
N LYS A 56 9.28 -1.93 -11.69
CA LYS A 56 8.04 -2.63 -12.10
C LYS A 56 7.25 -3.16 -10.89
N LEU A 57 7.96 -3.71 -9.90
CA LEU A 57 7.34 -4.17 -8.66
C LEU A 57 6.74 -3.01 -7.87
N LEU A 58 7.45 -1.90 -7.73
CA LEU A 58 6.96 -0.71 -7.04
C LEU A 58 5.71 -0.14 -7.74
N ASP A 59 5.72 -0.06 -9.06
CA ASP A 59 4.56 0.37 -9.85
C ASP A 59 3.35 -0.55 -9.66
N GLN A 60 3.58 -1.87 -9.59
CA GLN A 60 2.51 -2.83 -9.30
C GLN A 60 1.93 -2.63 -7.90
N VAL A 61 2.79 -2.43 -6.90
CA VAL A 61 2.37 -2.17 -5.52
C VAL A 61 1.57 -0.87 -5.42
N LYS A 62 2.02 0.20 -6.08
CA LYS A 62 1.29 1.47 -6.16
C LYS A 62 -0.12 1.28 -6.72
N ARG A 63 -0.25 0.61 -7.88
CA ARG A 63 -1.57 0.31 -8.48
C ARG A 63 -2.47 -0.49 -7.54
N ASN A 64 -1.93 -1.53 -6.91
CA ASN A 64 -2.68 -2.38 -5.99
C ASN A 64 -3.14 -1.58 -4.75
N LEU A 65 -2.29 -0.71 -4.21
CA LEU A 65 -2.62 0.08 -3.03
C LEU A 65 -3.65 1.18 -3.35
N THR A 66 -3.55 1.83 -4.52
CA THR A 66 -4.58 2.75 -5.01
C THR A 66 -5.93 2.03 -5.13
N ALA A 67 -5.97 0.86 -5.77
CA ALA A 67 -7.20 0.08 -5.90
C ALA A 67 -7.77 -0.37 -4.54
N LEU A 68 -6.91 -0.66 -3.55
CA LEU A 68 -7.34 -0.97 -2.19
C LEU A 68 -7.95 0.27 -1.50
N LYS A 69 -7.32 1.44 -1.66
CA LYS A 69 -7.82 2.72 -1.11
C LYS A 69 -9.17 3.08 -1.71
N ASP A 70 -9.33 2.96 -3.03
CA ASP A 70 -10.59 3.23 -3.72
C ASP A 70 -11.73 2.34 -3.20
N LYS A 71 -11.44 1.03 -3.03
CA LYS A 71 -12.39 0.09 -2.43
C LYS A 71 -12.72 0.43 -0.98
N ALA A 72 -11.73 0.83 -0.19
CA ALA A 72 -11.94 1.22 1.20
C ALA A 72 -12.88 2.43 1.30
N VAL A 73 -12.70 3.45 0.45
CA VAL A 73 -13.57 4.63 0.36
C VAL A 73 -14.98 4.26 -0.09
N GLN A 74 -15.10 3.36 -1.07
CA GLN A 74 -16.41 2.86 -1.50
C GLN A 74 -17.15 2.17 -0.33
N TYR A 75 -16.47 1.27 0.38
CA TYR A 75 -17.06 0.59 1.54
C TYR A 75 -17.39 1.56 2.68
N GLU A 76 -16.58 2.58 2.93
CA GLU A 76 -16.90 3.62 3.91
C GLU A 76 -18.19 4.36 3.53
N THR A 77 -18.35 4.71 2.25
CA THR A 77 -19.56 5.37 1.75
C THR A 77 -20.81 4.47 1.94
N GLU A 78 -20.69 3.18 1.63
CA GLU A 78 -21.75 2.20 1.84
C GLU A 78 -22.08 1.99 3.33
N LEU A 79 -21.08 2.00 4.21
CA LEU A 79 -21.28 1.88 5.66
C LEU A 79 -21.90 3.14 6.24
N MET A 80 -21.45 4.34 5.85
CA MET A 80 -22.01 5.61 6.31
C MET A 80 -23.49 5.75 5.93
N THR A 81 -23.84 5.40 4.68
CA THR A 81 -25.24 5.43 4.22
C THR A 81 -26.16 4.46 4.98
N ARG A 82 -25.58 3.40 5.58
CA ARG A 82 -26.29 2.41 6.40
C ARG A 82 -26.16 2.65 7.90
N GLU A 83 -25.63 3.79 8.35
CA GLU A 83 -25.32 4.09 9.76
C GLU A 83 -24.45 3.01 10.43
N TRP A 84 -23.49 2.46 9.69
CA TRP A 84 -22.61 1.37 10.14
C TRP A 84 -23.36 0.10 10.56
N LYS A 85 -24.61 -0.09 10.11
CA LYS A 85 -25.33 -1.36 10.27
C LYS A 85 -24.74 -2.36 9.28
N VAL A 86 -24.14 -3.42 9.82
CA VAL A 86 -23.65 -4.59 9.07
C VAL A 86 -24.82 -5.47 8.68
#